data_AF-A0A962L5I0-F1
#
_entry.id   AF-A0A962L5I0-F1
#
_cell.length_a   1.000
_cell.length_b   1.000
_cell.length_c   1.000
_cell.angle_alpha   90.00
_cell.angle_beta   90.00
_cell.angle_gamma   90.00
#
_symmetry.space_group_name_H-M   'P 1'
#
loop_
_entity.id
_entity.type
_entity.pdbx_description
1 polymer ?
#
loop_
_entity_poly.entity_id
_entity_poly.type
_entity_poly.pdbx_seq_one_letter_code
_entity_poly.pdbx_strand_id
1 'polypeptide(L)'
;MAHTLEARYRGATLTLEIEPGEAASLRINGLVRERQPLGQSVVRLSSTVQTDYEWHEFIEGIVTPGTGQIEARLVANNQELAHEAFGV
;
A
#
# COMPACT_ATOMS: atom_id res chain seq x y z
N MET A 1 5.46 15.95 -3.97
CA MET A 1 4.40 15.90 -2.93
C MET A 1 4.17 14.44 -2.62
N ALA A 2 3.86 14.08 -1.37
CA ALA A 2 3.52 12.69 -1.03
C ALA A 2 2.05 12.42 -1.37
N HIS A 3 1.76 11.24 -1.89
CA HIS A 3 0.41 10.74 -2.14
C HIS A 3 0.06 9.66 -1.12
N THR A 4 -1.22 9.55 -0.81
CA THR A 4 -1.70 8.60 0.19
C THR A 4 -2.96 7.93 -0.31
N LEU A 5 -2.95 6.61 -0.31
CA LEU A 5 -4.14 5.77 -0.51
C LEU A 5 -4.50 5.11 0.81
N GLU A 6 -5.73 5.28 1.28
CA GLU A 6 -6.22 4.70 2.53
C GLU A 6 -7.42 3.77 2.29
N ALA A 7 -7.45 2.65 3.02
CA ALA A 7 -8.61 1.77 3.09
C ALA A 7 -8.82 1.30 4.54
N ARG A 8 -10.09 1.11 4.93
CA ARG A 8 -10.45 0.46 6.20
C ARG A 8 -10.87 -0.97 5.92
N TYR A 9 -10.27 -1.92 6.63
CA TYR A 9 -10.56 -3.34 6.45
C TYR A 9 -10.48 -4.08 7.79
N ARG A 10 -11.58 -4.77 8.17
CA ARG A 10 -11.69 -5.55 9.42
C ARG A 10 -11.17 -4.82 10.67
N GLY A 11 -11.51 -3.54 10.82
CA GLY A 11 -11.10 -2.72 11.96
C GLY A 11 -9.67 -2.20 11.91
N ALA A 12 -8.89 -2.54 10.87
CA ALA A 12 -7.59 -1.94 10.61
C ALA A 12 -7.69 -0.79 9.59
N THR A 13 -6.85 0.22 9.78
CA THR A 13 -6.58 1.25 8.77
C THR A 13 -5.32 0.87 8.00
N LEU A 14 -5.47 0.67 6.70
CA LEU A 14 -4.38 0.37 5.79
C LEU A 14 -4.04 1.63 5.01
N THR A 15 -2.77 2.01 4.99
CA THR A 15 -2.33 3.22 4.32
C THR A 15 -1.12 2.90 3.45
N LEU A 16 -1.19 3.29 2.19
CA LEU A 16 -0.07 3.25 1.26
C LEU A 16 0.39 4.69 1.02
N GLU A 17 1.56 5.02 1.56
CA GLU A 17 2.22 6.31 1.36
C GLU A 17 3.22 6.20 0.22
N ILE A 18 3.17 7.17 -0.69
CA ILE A 18 3.95 7.19 -1.92
C ILE A 18 4.67 8.52 -1.99
N GLU A 19 5.99 8.49 -1.95
CA GLU A 19 6.88 9.63 -2.14
C GLU A 19 7.54 9.46 -3.52
N PRO A 20 7.01 10.10 -4.58
CA PRO A 20 7.51 9.91 -5.94
C PRO A 20 9.02 10.15 -6.05
N GLY A 21 9.76 9.15 -6.56
CA GLY A 21 11.22 9.21 -6.71
C GLY A 21 12.02 8.92 -5.44
N GLU A 22 11.35 8.69 -4.29
CA GLU A 22 12.02 8.35 -3.03
C GLU A 22 11.64 6.95 -2.57
N ALA A 23 10.42 6.75 -2.08
CA ALA A 23 9.99 5.51 -1.45
C ALA A 23 8.48 5.32 -1.47
N ALA A 24 8.06 4.07 -1.27
CA ALA A 24 6.70 3.71 -0.92
C ALA A 24 6.70 3.01 0.45
N SER A 25 5.68 3.27 1.27
CA SER A 25 5.55 2.69 2.62
C SER A 25 4.16 2.12 2.82
N LEU A 26 4.08 0.88 3.29
CA LEU A 26 2.84 0.25 3.72
C LEU A 26 2.72 0.42 5.23
N ARG A 27 1.61 1.02 5.67
CA ARG A 27 1.28 1.19 7.08
C ARG A 27 0.00 0.46 7.43
N ILE A 28 -0.02 -0.12 8.62
CA ILE A 28 -1.21 -0.74 9.19
C ILE A 28 -1.40 -0.18 10.60
N ASN A 29 -2.53 0.48 10.83
CA ASN A 29 -2.83 1.22 12.06
C ASN A 29 -1.73 2.24 12.40
N GLY A 30 -1.23 2.96 11.39
CA GLY A 30 -0.17 3.96 11.52
C GLY A 30 1.26 3.41 11.65
N LEU A 31 1.42 2.11 11.90
CA LEU A 31 2.73 1.46 11.99
C LEU A 31 3.26 1.12 10.60
N VAL A 32 4.47 1.58 10.29
CA VAL A 32 5.18 1.16 9.06
C VAL A 32 5.50 -0.32 9.16
N ARG A 33 4.94 -1.11 8.24
CA ARG A 33 5.19 -2.55 8.13
C ARG A 33 6.31 -2.84 7.16
N GLU A 34 6.35 -2.08 6.07
CA GLU A 34 7.39 -2.18 5.07
C GLU A 34 7.58 -0.83 4.39
N ARG A 35 8.82 -0.55 3.98
CA ARG A 35 9.20 0.61 3.19
C ARG A 35 10.25 0.18 2.18
N GLN A 36 10.05 0.54 0.92
CA GLN A 36 10.97 0.22 -0.18
C GLN A 36 11.24 1.47 -1.02
N PRO A 37 12.46 1.60 -1.60
CA PRO A 37 12.75 2.67 -2.55
C PRO A 37 11.82 2.62 -3.76
N LEU A 38 11.34 3.77 -4.21
CA LEU A 38 10.42 3.90 -5.33
C LEU A 38 11.14 4.45 -6.55
N GLY A 39 11.64 3.53 -7.39
CA GLY A 39 12.27 3.83 -8.67
C GLY A 39 11.26 3.80 -9.84
N GLN A 40 11.72 3.32 -10.99
CA GLN A 40 10.88 3.17 -12.20
C GLN A 40 10.16 1.82 -12.30
N SER A 41 10.45 0.88 -11.39
CA SER A 41 9.86 -0.45 -11.36
C SER A 41 8.66 -0.52 -10.42
N VAL A 42 7.78 -1.50 -10.65
CA VAL A 42 6.71 -1.85 -9.72
C VAL A 42 7.29 -2.20 -8.35
N VAL A 43 6.73 -1.63 -7.30
CA VAL A 43 7.05 -1.92 -5.91
C VAL A 43 5.88 -2.68 -5.30
N ARG A 44 6.17 -3.80 -4.63
CA ARG A 44 5.20 -4.56 -3.84
C ARG A 44 5.67 -4.59 -2.40
N LEU A 45 4.84 -4.02 -1.53
CA LEU A 45 4.99 -4.01 -0.08
C LEU A 45 3.97 -4.99 0.48
N SER A 46 4.31 -5.73 1.52
CA SER A 46 3.42 -6.74 2.08
C SER A 46 3.57 -6.89 3.59
N SER A 47 2.49 -7.33 4.23
CA SER A 47 2.50 -7.68 5.64
C SER A 47 1.38 -8.67 5.96
N THR A 48 1.70 -9.70 6.73
CA THR A 48 0.67 -10.56 7.32
C THR A 48 0.25 -9.98 8.66
N VAL A 49 -1.05 -9.75 8.84
CA VAL A 49 -1.62 -9.25 10.10
C VAL A 49 -2.68 -10.19 10.64
N GLN A 50 -2.61 -10.48 11.94
CA GLN A 50 -3.66 -11.20 12.63
C GLN A 50 -4.83 -10.24 12.88
N THR A 51 -6.01 -10.55 12.34
CA THR A 51 -7.21 -9.71 12.48
C THR A 51 -8.24 -10.30 13.44
N ASP A 52 -8.12 -11.59 13.79
CA ASP A 52 -8.95 -12.25 14.80
C ASP A 52 -8.26 -13.54 15.34
N TYR A 53 -8.95 -14.32 16.18
CA TYR A 53 -8.52 -15.65 16.62
C TYR A 53 -8.28 -16.55 15.39
N GLU A 54 -7.02 -16.88 15.14
CA GLU A 54 -6.51 -17.68 14.01
C GLU A 54 -6.64 -17.05 12.60
N TRP A 55 -7.34 -15.92 12.44
CA TRP A 55 -7.44 -15.23 11.15
C TRP A 55 -6.23 -14.37 10.85
N HIS A 56 -5.50 -14.73 9.79
CA HIS A 56 -4.40 -13.96 9.23
C HIS A 56 -4.82 -13.38 7.89
N GLU A 57 -4.60 -12.08 7.71
CA GLU A 57 -4.81 -11.38 6.45
C GLU A 57 -3.45 -11.05 5.86
N PHE A 58 -3.23 -11.44 4.60
CA PHE A 58 -2.08 -11.01 3.83
C PHE A 58 -2.42 -9.71 3.13
N ILE A 59 -1.79 -8.62 3.55
CA ILE A 59 -2.00 -7.28 3.02
C ILE A 59 -0.88 -6.94 2.06
N GLU A 60 -1.22 -6.36 0.92
CA GLU A 60 -0.27 -5.85 -0.07
C GLU A 60 -0.58 -4.38 -0.42
N GLY A 61 0.48 -3.59 -0.54
CA GLY A 61 0.48 -2.30 -1.21
C GLY A 61 1.28 -2.41 -2.50
N ILE A 62 0.63 -2.17 -3.64
CA ILE A 62 1.25 -2.27 -4.96
C ILE A 62 1.32 -0.85 -5.54
N VAL A 63 2.53 -0.41 -5.88
CA VAL A 63 2.79 0.87 -6.53
C VAL A 63 3.37 0.60 -7.90
N THR A 64 2.73 1.11 -8.94
CA THR A 64 3.15 1.00 -10.34
C THR A 64 3.47 2.39 -10.87
N PRO A 65 4.76 2.78 -10.90
CA PRO A 65 5.18 4.01 -11.54
C PRO A 65 4.90 3.99 -13.04
N GLY A 66 4.30 5.06 -13.56
CA GLY A 66 4.06 5.29 -14.97
C GLY A 66 4.57 6.66 -15.42
N THR A 67 4.46 6.97 -16.70
CA THR A 67 4.81 8.29 -17.23
C THR A 67 3.71 9.29 -16.87
N GLY A 68 4.02 10.23 -15.97
CA GLY A 68 3.10 11.31 -15.54
C GLY A 68 2.03 10.88 -14.54
N GLN A 69 1.98 9.60 -14.15
CA GLN A 69 1.10 9.10 -13.10
C GLN A 69 1.71 7.91 -12.36
N ILE A 70 1.30 7.70 -11.12
CA ILE A 70 1.57 6.50 -10.32
C ILE A 70 0.25 5.84 -9.98
N GLU A 71 0.11 4.56 -10.34
CA GLU A 71 -1.02 3.74 -9.90
C GLU A 71 -0.70 3.08 -8.55
N ALA A 72 -1.67 3.12 -7.65
CA ALA A 72 -1.56 2.59 -6.30
C ALA A 72 -2.74 1.66 -6.00
N ARG A 73 -2.46 0.49 -5.41
CA ARG A 73 -3.50 -0.49 -5.04
C ARG A 73 -3.23 -1.03 -3.64
N LEU A 74 -4.30 -1.16 -2.86
CA LEU A 74 -4.31 -1.89 -1.60
C LEU A 74 -5.09 -3.20 -1.79
N VAL A 75 -4.48 -4.31 -1.41
CA VAL A 75 -5.04 -5.66 -1.57
C VAL A 75 -4.97 -6.39 -0.23
N ALA A 76 -6.01 -7.15 0.12
CA ALA A 76 -6.00 -8.07 1.25
C ALA A 76 -6.46 -9.46 0.78
N ASN A 77 -5.64 -10.49 0.96
CA ASN A 77 -5.96 -11.86 0.57
C ASN A 77 -6.44 -11.99 -0.90
N ASN A 78 -5.78 -11.27 -1.82
CA ASN A 78 -6.13 -11.13 -3.25
C ASN A 78 -7.42 -10.36 -3.55
N GLN A 79 -8.08 -9.78 -2.54
CA GLN A 79 -9.20 -8.86 -2.71
C GLN A 79 -8.68 -7.43 -2.77
N GLU A 80 -8.95 -6.72 -3.87
CA GLU A 80 -8.69 -5.29 -3.95
C GLU A 80 -9.61 -4.52 -3.00
N LEU A 81 -9.01 -3.66 -2.18
CA LEU A 81 -9.70 -2.82 -1.21
C LEU A 81 -9.80 -1.38 -1.67
N ALA A 82 -8.77 -0.87 -2.33
CA ALA A 82 -8.73 0.47 -2.88
C ALA A 82 -7.74 0.55 -4.05
N HIS A 83 -8.01 1.49 -4.96
CA HIS A 83 -7.19 1.77 -6.14
C HIS A 83 -7.32 3.25 -6.50
N GLU A 84 -6.19 3.91 -6.71
CA GLU A 84 -6.13 5.30 -7.19
C GLU A 84 -4.92 5.52 -8.11
N ALA A 85 -5.05 6.49 -9.03
CA ALA A 85 -3.96 6.97 -9.88
C ALA A 85 -3.62 8.42 -9.51
N PHE A 86 -2.37 8.68 -9.15
CA PHE A 86 -1.88 10.00 -8.74
C PHE A 86 -1.07 10.63 -9.88
N GLY A 87 -1.37 11.88 -10.23
CA GLY A 87 -0.54 12.66 -11.16
C GLY A 87 0.81 13.02 -10.52
N VAL A 88 1.90 12.87 -11.28
CA VAL A 88 3.29 13.14 -10.87
C VAL A 88 3.85 14.37 -11.57
#